data_AF-A0A1Q7PKE0-F1
#
_entry.id   AF-A0A1Q7PKE0-F1
#
_cell.length_a   1.000
_cell.length_b   1.000
_cell.length_c   1.000
_cell.angle_alpha   90.00
_cell.angle_beta   90.00
_cell.angle_gamma   90.00
#
_symmetry.space_group_name_H-M   'P 1'
#
loop_
_entity.id
_entity.type
_entity.pdbx_description
1 polymer ?
#
loop_
_entity_poly.entity_id
_entity_poly.type
_entity_poly.pdbx_seq_one_letter_code
_entity_poly.pdbx_strand_id
1 'polypeptide(L)'
;MKILAALLLPVLSKVPIKWLYPTGEKQTQITPRHGTYYRWAEVVAGDFLLIRRFMPDDLRGKVIVTQTITKTDVEELRKRGVWLLVTDGPDMGGRSFATNVLQGVIVALLGRRPEEISTDEYLQTAQRAGFEPRVEELNPDAAPAWASRLRATAPTS
;
A
#
# COMPACT_ATOMS: atom_id res chain seq x y z
N MET A 1 -12.46 -23.96 -3.18
CA MET A 1 -11.38 -23.00 -3.53
C MET A 1 -9.99 -23.64 -3.60
N LYS A 2 -9.50 -24.38 -2.59
CA LYS A 2 -8.14 -24.96 -2.59
C LYS A 2 -7.83 -25.90 -3.76
N ILE A 3 -8.75 -26.81 -4.10
CA ILE A 3 -8.58 -27.76 -5.22
C ILE A 3 -8.52 -27.02 -6.56
N LEU A 4 -9.40 -26.01 -6.74
CA LEU A 4 -9.44 -25.20 -7.95
C LEU A 4 -8.14 -24.39 -8.13
N ALA A 5 -7.64 -23.80 -7.05
CA ALA A 5 -6.35 -23.10 -7.07
C ALA A 5 -5.20 -24.06 -7.40
N ALA A 6 -5.16 -25.25 -6.80
CA ALA A 6 -4.12 -26.25 -7.06
C ALA A 6 -4.13 -26.75 -8.52
N LEU A 7 -5.31 -26.86 -9.14
CA LEU A 7 -5.44 -27.26 -10.55
C LEU A 7 -5.09 -26.13 -11.52
N LEU A 8 -5.46 -24.88 -11.21
CA LEU A 8 -5.25 -23.74 -12.10
C LEU A 8 -3.84 -23.15 -11.99
N LEU A 9 -3.23 -23.18 -10.80
CA LEU A 9 -1.94 -22.52 -10.54
C LEU A 9 -0.80 -22.97 -11.46
N PRO A 10 -0.62 -24.27 -11.80
CA PRO A 10 0.45 -24.70 -12.72
C PRO A 10 0.28 -24.17 -14.15
N VAL A 11 -0.96 -23.88 -14.55
CA VAL A 11 -1.27 -23.28 -15.86
C VAL A 11 -1.06 -21.77 -15.80
N LEU A 12 -1.61 -21.13 -14.76
CA LEU A 12 -1.47 -19.68 -14.55
C LEU A 12 0.00 -19.25 -14.33
N SER A 13 0.85 -20.12 -13.77
CA SER A 13 2.28 -19.83 -13.60
C SER A 13 3.05 -19.84 -14.92
N LYS A 14 2.47 -20.39 -15.99
CA LYS A 14 3.11 -20.48 -17.31
C LYS A 14 2.59 -19.46 -18.32
N VAL A 15 1.49 -18.76 -18.01
CA VAL A 15 0.99 -17.69 -18.89
C VAL A 15 1.83 -16.42 -18.73
N PRO A 16 1.90 -15.56 -19.76
CA PRO A 16 2.62 -14.30 -19.66
C PRO A 16 2.09 -13.44 -18.49
N ILE A 17 2.99 -12.96 -17.64
CA ILE A 17 2.63 -12.16 -16.45
C ILE A 17 1.72 -10.97 -16.76
N LYS A 18 1.86 -10.39 -17.96
CA LYS A 18 1.03 -9.30 -18.50
C LYS A 18 -0.48 -9.60 -18.56
N TRP A 19 -0.89 -10.86 -18.50
CA TRP A 19 -2.30 -11.26 -18.43
C TRP A 19 -2.86 -11.22 -17.01
N LEU A 20 -2.01 -11.48 -16.03
CA LEU A 20 -2.38 -11.52 -14.60
C LEU A 20 -2.19 -10.16 -13.95
N TYR A 21 -1.22 -9.38 -14.43
CA TYR A 21 -0.81 -8.13 -13.83
C TYR A 21 -0.71 -7.02 -14.87
N PRO A 22 -1.07 -5.76 -14.54
CA PRO A 22 -0.78 -4.63 -15.41
C PRO A 22 0.73 -4.48 -15.57
N THR A 23 1.25 -4.70 -16.77
CA THR A 23 2.67 -4.49 -17.12
C THR A 23 2.80 -3.62 -18.35
N GLY A 24 3.92 -2.87 -18.46
CA GLY A 24 4.18 -1.97 -19.57
C GLY A 24 3.28 -0.73 -19.55
N GLU A 25 2.88 -0.25 -20.73
CA GLU A 25 2.05 0.98 -20.90
C GLU A 25 0.72 0.95 -20.15
N LYS A 26 0.20 -0.24 -19.80
CA LYS A 26 -1.03 -0.36 -19.00
C LYS A 26 -0.87 0.13 -17.55
N GLN A 27 0.36 0.37 -17.09
CA GLN A 27 0.64 0.92 -15.76
C GLN A 27 0.48 2.45 -15.71
N THR A 28 0.54 3.13 -16.85
CA THR A 28 0.45 4.60 -16.92
C THR A 28 -0.97 5.09 -17.24
N GLN A 29 -1.86 4.20 -17.66
CA GLN A 29 -3.23 4.54 -18.01
C GLN A 29 -4.18 4.41 -16.81
N ILE A 30 -4.89 5.49 -16.51
CA ILE A 30 -6.01 5.51 -15.56
C ILE A 30 -7.29 5.21 -16.34
N THR A 31 -7.96 4.12 -16.00
CA THR A 31 -9.25 3.71 -16.57
C THR A 31 -10.24 3.50 -15.42
N PRO A 32 -10.92 4.55 -14.94
CA PRO A 32 -11.75 4.46 -13.74
C PRO A 32 -12.76 3.31 -13.83
N ARG A 33 -12.79 2.48 -12.78
CA ARG A 33 -13.71 1.33 -12.66
C ARG A 33 -14.11 1.18 -11.20
N HIS A 34 -15.14 0.39 -10.91
CA HIS A 34 -15.55 0.09 -9.54
C HIS A 34 -16.01 1.32 -8.73
N GLY A 35 -16.50 2.36 -9.42
CA GLY A 35 -16.86 3.65 -8.79
C GLY A 35 -17.83 3.54 -7.61
N THR A 36 -18.77 2.58 -7.64
CA THR A 36 -19.67 2.32 -6.49
C THR A 36 -18.89 1.92 -5.24
N TYR A 37 -17.88 1.05 -5.37
CA TYR A 37 -17.06 0.61 -4.26
C TYR A 37 -16.13 1.73 -3.78
N TYR A 38 -15.54 2.50 -4.69
CA TYR A 38 -14.75 3.67 -4.32
C TYR A 38 -15.58 4.71 -3.57
N ARG A 39 -16.82 4.98 -4.00
CA ARG A 39 -17.71 5.91 -3.28
C ARG A 39 -18.05 5.43 -1.87
N TRP A 40 -18.41 4.15 -1.74
CA TRP A 40 -18.76 3.55 -0.45
C TRP A 40 -17.56 3.49 0.52
N ALA A 41 -16.37 3.16 0.03
CA ALA A 41 -15.21 2.92 0.87
C ALA A 41 -14.67 4.20 1.52
N GLU A 42 -14.51 4.18 2.84
CA GLU A 42 -13.78 5.19 3.60
C GLU A 42 -12.26 4.94 3.56
N VAL A 43 -11.87 3.66 3.50
CA VAL A 43 -10.48 3.19 3.39
C VAL A 43 -10.35 2.34 2.13
N VAL A 44 -9.38 2.66 1.27
CA VAL A 44 -9.01 1.85 0.12
C VAL A 44 -7.64 1.24 0.39
N ALA A 45 -7.60 -0.09 0.46
CA ALA A 45 -6.37 -0.85 0.69
C ALA A 45 -6.05 -1.73 -0.50
N GLY A 46 -4.79 -1.77 -0.92
CA GLY A 46 -4.34 -2.66 -1.99
C GLY A 46 -3.10 -2.17 -2.72
N ASP A 47 -2.82 -2.79 -3.86
CA ASP A 47 -1.67 -2.41 -4.68
C ASP A 47 -1.85 -1.08 -5.38
N PHE A 48 -0.84 -0.22 -5.29
CA PHE A 48 -0.91 1.13 -5.81
C PHE A 48 -1.15 1.17 -7.33
N LEU A 49 -0.57 0.26 -8.11
CA LEU A 49 -0.80 0.25 -9.56
C LEU A 49 -2.25 -0.10 -9.90
N LEU A 50 -2.89 -0.97 -9.12
CA LEU A 50 -4.32 -1.28 -9.29
C LEU A 50 -5.21 -0.14 -8.80
N ILE A 51 -4.88 0.47 -7.66
CA ILE A 51 -5.58 1.65 -7.16
C ILE A 51 -5.49 2.77 -8.22
N ARG A 52 -4.28 3.13 -8.64
CA ARG A 52 -4.00 4.14 -9.65
C ARG A 52 -4.74 3.89 -10.95
N ARG A 53 -4.77 2.63 -11.41
CA ARG A 53 -5.45 2.26 -12.65
C ARG A 53 -6.96 2.47 -12.59
N PHE A 54 -7.61 2.24 -11.44
CA PHE A 54 -9.07 2.23 -11.35
C PHE A 54 -9.67 3.38 -10.54
N MET A 55 -8.84 4.21 -9.89
CA MET A 55 -9.32 5.29 -9.03
C MET A 55 -10.13 6.35 -9.81
N PRO A 56 -11.28 6.80 -9.28
CA PRO A 56 -12.00 7.96 -9.80
C PRO A 56 -11.27 9.26 -9.45
N ASP A 57 -11.60 10.34 -10.15
CA ASP A 57 -10.96 11.66 -9.94
C ASP A 57 -11.28 12.29 -8.58
N ASP A 58 -12.35 11.84 -7.92
CA ASP A 58 -12.71 12.25 -6.57
C ASP A 58 -12.47 11.10 -5.57
N LEU A 59 -11.47 11.29 -4.70
CA LEU A 59 -11.14 10.44 -3.57
C LEU A 59 -11.23 11.24 -2.25
N ARG A 60 -12.02 12.32 -2.22
CA ARG A 60 -12.06 13.25 -1.08
C ARG A 60 -12.33 12.52 0.24
N GLY A 61 -11.48 12.80 1.22
CA GLY A 61 -11.61 12.30 2.59
C GLY A 61 -11.31 10.83 2.79
N LYS A 62 -10.82 10.14 1.76
CA LYS A 62 -10.46 8.72 1.85
C LYS A 62 -9.09 8.53 2.49
N VAL A 63 -8.94 7.39 3.14
CA VAL A 63 -7.64 6.85 3.56
C VAL A 63 -7.17 5.86 2.50
N ILE A 64 -5.94 6.02 2.00
CA ILE A 64 -5.30 5.05 1.11
C ILE A 64 -4.25 4.28 1.91
N VAL A 65 -4.35 2.95 1.91
CA VAL A 65 -3.35 2.04 2.48
C VAL A 65 -2.72 1.25 1.36
N THR A 66 -1.44 1.45 1.08
CA THR A 66 -0.79 0.86 -0.10
C THR A 66 0.70 0.64 0.12
N GLN A 67 1.32 -0.11 -0.78
CA GLN A 67 2.77 -0.23 -0.88
C GLN A 67 3.32 0.54 -2.07
N THR A 68 4.65 0.75 -2.07
CA THR A 68 5.46 1.16 -3.24
C THR A 68 4.89 2.34 -4.02
N ILE A 69 5.00 3.55 -3.46
CA ILE A 69 4.51 4.79 -4.06
C ILE A 69 5.67 5.76 -4.33
N THR A 70 5.56 6.61 -5.36
CA THR A 70 6.52 7.68 -5.67
C THR A 70 6.00 9.07 -5.29
N LYS A 71 6.86 10.10 -5.26
CA LYS A 71 6.40 11.49 -5.04
C LYS A 71 5.31 11.93 -6.01
N THR A 72 5.43 11.59 -7.30
CA THR A 72 4.42 11.96 -8.32
C THR A 72 3.06 11.36 -8.00
N ASP A 73 3.06 10.10 -7.56
CA ASP A 73 1.85 9.40 -7.17
C ASP A 73 1.20 10.03 -5.93
N VAL A 74 2.01 10.46 -4.95
CA VAL A 74 1.53 11.23 -3.79
C VAL A 74 0.86 12.53 -4.21
N GLU A 75 1.44 13.26 -5.17
CA GLU A 75 0.80 14.47 -5.73
C GLU A 75 -0.51 14.16 -6.47
N GLU A 76 -0.59 13.04 -7.19
CA GLU A 76 -1.83 12.60 -7.84
C GLU A 76 -2.93 12.31 -6.80
N LEU A 77 -2.60 11.63 -5.70
CA LEU A 77 -3.53 11.36 -4.60
C LEU A 77 -3.95 12.66 -3.90
N ARG A 78 -3.01 13.57 -3.67
CA ARG A 78 -3.30 14.88 -3.07
C ARG A 78 -4.30 15.66 -3.92
N LYS A 79 -4.09 15.75 -5.24
CA LYS A 79 -5.01 16.42 -6.18
C LYS A 79 -6.41 15.83 -6.19
N ARG A 80 -6.55 14.52 -5.94
CA ARG A 80 -7.83 13.81 -5.87
C ARG A 80 -8.52 13.94 -4.50
N GLY A 81 -7.92 14.66 -3.55
CA GLY A 81 -8.53 14.95 -2.24
C GLY A 81 -8.36 13.86 -1.19
N VAL A 82 -7.48 12.86 -1.41
CA VAL A 82 -7.17 11.85 -0.38
C VAL A 82 -6.77 12.55 0.91
N TRP A 83 -7.35 12.14 2.04
CA TRP A 83 -7.05 12.75 3.32
C TRP A 83 -5.74 12.20 3.89
N LEU A 84 -5.61 10.87 3.96
CA LEU A 84 -4.51 10.20 4.62
C LEU A 84 -3.92 9.11 3.72
N LEU A 85 -2.60 9.12 3.56
CA LEU A 85 -1.83 8.06 2.94
C LEU A 85 -1.10 7.27 4.02
N VAL A 86 -1.25 5.95 4.01
CA VAL A 86 -0.51 5.03 4.84
C VAL A 86 0.23 4.04 3.93
N THR A 87 1.54 3.87 4.14
CA THR A 87 2.30 2.81 3.44
C THR A 87 2.92 1.81 4.37
N ASP A 88 3.10 0.57 3.89
CA ASP A 88 3.65 -0.56 4.64
C ASP A 88 5.16 -0.42 4.96
N GLY A 89 5.87 0.44 4.24
CA GLY A 89 7.26 0.79 4.49
C GLY A 89 7.48 2.31 4.57
N PRO A 90 8.69 2.73 5.01
CA PRO A 90 9.02 4.14 5.16
C PRO A 90 9.23 4.83 3.80
N ASP A 91 9.23 6.16 3.81
CA ASP A 91 9.72 6.94 2.67
C ASP A 91 11.25 6.94 2.66
N MET A 92 11.85 6.32 1.65
CA MET A 92 13.30 6.27 1.46
C MET A 92 13.71 7.13 0.25
N GLY A 93 13.77 8.45 0.46
CA GLY A 93 14.23 9.40 -0.56
C GLY A 93 13.17 9.80 -1.60
N GLY A 94 11.89 9.74 -1.25
CA GLY A 94 10.74 10.04 -2.13
C GLY A 94 10.04 8.82 -2.70
N ARG A 95 10.38 7.62 -2.21
CA ARG A 95 9.83 6.36 -2.68
C ARG A 95 9.80 5.34 -1.55
N SER A 96 8.71 4.58 -1.49
CA SER A 96 8.67 3.35 -0.69
C SER A 96 9.16 2.18 -1.53
N PHE A 97 10.05 1.35 -0.98
CA PHE A 97 10.47 0.10 -1.62
C PHE A 97 9.43 -0.99 -1.46
N ALA A 98 9.50 -2.00 -2.33
CA ALA A 98 8.63 -3.17 -2.22
C ALA A 98 8.90 -3.91 -0.91
N THR A 99 7.83 -4.44 -0.31
CA THR A 99 7.85 -5.13 0.99
C THR A 99 8.89 -6.24 1.04
N ASN A 100 9.07 -6.99 -0.06
CA ASN A 100 10.05 -8.07 -0.16
C ASN A 100 11.51 -7.58 -0.07
N VAL A 101 11.80 -6.38 -0.57
CA VAL A 101 13.13 -5.76 -0.46
C VAL A 101 13.40 -5.40 1.00
N LEU A 102 12.43 -4.76 1.66
CA LEU A 102 12.54 -4.43 3.08
C LEU A 102 12.69 -5.69 3.93
N GLN A 103 11.90 -6.73 3.67
CA GLN A 103 12.04 -8.04 4.32
C GLN A 103 13.41 -8.66 4.11
N GLY A 104 13.93 -8.60 2.87
CA GLY A 104 15.27 -9.08 2.55
C GLY A 104 16.37 -8.33 3.30
N VAL A 105 16.24 -7.01 3.46
CA VAL A 105 17.19 -6.20 4.26
C VAL A 105 17.20 -6.66 5.71
N ILE A 106 16.04 -6.88 6.33
CA ILE A 106 15.97 -7.37 7.72
C ILE A 106 16.63 -8.74 7.87
N VAL A 107 16.35 -9.68 6.96
CA VAL A 107 16.98 -11.01 6.97
C VAL A 107 18.50 -10.89 6.79
N ALA A 108 18.95 -10.03 5.89
CA ALA A 108 20.38 -9.80 5.65
C ALA A 108 21.10 -9.19 6.86
N LEU A 109 20.46 -8.24 7.55
CA LEU A 109 20.99 -7.63 8.78
C LEU A 109 21.14 -8.64 9.92
N LEU A 110 20.23 -9.62 10.00
CA LEU A 110 20.29 -10.69 11.00
C LEU A 110 21.37 -11.75 10.69
N GLY A 111 21.77 -11.90 9.42
CA GLY A 111 22.87 -12.78 9.02
C GLY A 111 22.60 -14.28 9.26
N ARG A 112 21.32 -14.65 9.44
CA ARG A 112 20.87 -16.01 9.78
C ARG A 112 19.88 -16.49 8.74
N ARG A 113 19.62 -17.80 8.71
CA ARG A 113 18.65 -18.36 7.76
C ARG A 113 17.24 -17.95 8.17
N PRO A 114 16.32 -17.68 7.23
CA PRO A 114 14.94 -17.26 7.55
C PRO A 114 14.22 -18.19 8.53
N GLU A 115 14.44 -19.50 8.42
CA GLU A 115 13.86 -20.52 9.29
C GLU A 115 14.35 -20.47 10.75
N GLU A 116 15.43 -19.72 11.02
CA GLU A 116 16.03 -19.56 12.35
C GLU A 116 15.63 -18.23 13.02
N ILE A 117 14.96 -17.34 12.28
CA ILE A 117 14.58 -15.99 12.74
C ILE A 117 13.18 -16.05 13.35
N SER A 118 13.06 -15.68 14.62
CA SER A 118 11.74 -15.59 15.28
C SER A 118 10.98 -14.35 14.82
N THR A 119 9.65 -14.36 14.92
CA THR A 119 8.81 -13.20 14.60
C THR A 119 9.19 -11.98 15.45
N ASP A 120 9.44 -12.17 16.74
CA ASP A 120 9.78 -11.06 17.64
C ASP A 120 11.15 -10.46 17.30
N GLU A 121 12.16 -11.30 17.01
CA GLU A 121 13.48 -10.86 16.57
C GLU A 121 13.40 -10.07 15.25
N TYR A 122 12.60 -10.56 14.30
CA TYR A 122 12.34 -9.89 13.04
C TYR A 122 11.72 -8.50 13.26
N LEU A 123 10.65 -8.42 14.05
CA LEU A 123 9.94 -7.16 14.31
C LEU A 123 10.79 -6.16 15.08
N GLN A 124 11.54 -6.60 16.10
CA GLN A 124 12.46 -5.74 16.83
C GLN A 124 13.59 -5.21 15.93
N THR A 125 14.10 -6.04 15.02
CA THR A 125 15.11 -5.61 14.06
C THR A 125 14.56 -4.60 13.07
N ALA A 126 13.34 -4.82 12.56
CA ALA A 126 12.66 -3.86 11.70
C ALA A 126 12.43 -2.51 12.39
N GLN A 127 11.96 -2.52 13.63
CA GLN A 127 11.80 -1.29 14.43
C GLN A 127 13.13 -0.57 14.65
N ARG A 128 14.19 -1.30 15.02
CA ARG A 128 15.53 -0.72 15.22
C ARG A 128 16.14 -0.17 13.93
N ALA A 129 15.78 -0.73 12.78
CA ALA A 129 16.17 -0.23 11.46
C ALA A 129 15.34 0.99 11.01
N GLY A 130 14.35 1.42 11.80
CA GLY A 130 13.46 2.54 11.47
C GLY A 130 12.44 2.18 10.38
N PHE A 131 12.11 0.90 10.21
CA PHE A 131 11.11 0.47 9.24
C PHE A 131 9.73 0.67 9.82
N GLU A 132 9.28 1.91 9.76
CA GLU A 132 7.95 2.33 10.18
C GLU A 132 7.07 2.62 8.97
N PRO A 133 5.75 2.40 9.08
CA PRO A 133 4.80 2.86 8.08
C PRO A 133 4.94 4.37 7.85
N ARG A 134 4.96 4.81 6.58
CA ARG A 134 4.71 6.22 6.27
C ARG A 134 3.26 6.52 6.60
N VAL A 135 3.01 7.53 7.42
CA VAL A 135 1.67 8.07 7.67
C VAL A 135 1.72 9.55 7.30
N GLU A 136 1.05 9.93 6.21
CA GLU A 136 1.08 11.29 5.70
C GLU A 136 -0.33 11.83 5.47
N GLU A 137 -0.64 12.93 6.15
CA GLU A 137 -1.87 13.68 5.92
C GLU A 137 -1.71 14.56 4.67
N LEU A 138 -2.39 14.19 3.58
CA LEU A 138 -2.26 14.87 2.28
C LEU A 138 -3.18 16.08 2.15
N ASN A 139 -4.39 16.00 2.72
CA ASN A 139 -5.41 17.05 2.70
C ASN A 139 -6.16 17.14 4.05
N PRO A 140 -5.63 17.86 5.06
CA PRO A 140 -6.22 17.93 6.40
C PRO A 140 -7.69 18.40 6.41
N ASP A 141 -8.04 19.35 5.55
CA ASP A 141 -9.41 19.88 5.45
C ASP A 141 -10.41 18.88 4.86
N ALA A 142 -9.93 17.79 4.25
CA ALA A 142 -10.77 16.72 3.75
C ALA A 142 -11.02 15.63 4.81
N ALA A 143 -10.54 15.78 6.05
CA ALA A 143 -10.69 14.78 7.09
C ALA A 143 -12.15 14.31 7.24
N PRO A 144 -12.41 12.99 7.24
CA PRO A 144 -13.76 12.48 7.37
C PRO A 144 -14.29 12.72 8.80
N ALA A 145 -15.61 12.86 8.95
CA ALA A 145 -16.23 13.21 10.22
C ALA A 145 -15.93 12.22 11.37
N TRP A 146 -15.63 10.96 11.06
CA TRP A 146 -15.23 9.96 12.06
C TRP A 146 -13.79 10.18 12.58
N ALA A 147 -12.90 10.81 11.81
CA ALA A 147 -11.52 11.06 12.22
C ALA A 147 -11.43 12.07 13.36
N SER A 148 -12.28 13.10 13.36
CA SER A 148 -12.35 14.10 14.43
C SER A 148 -12.71 13.49 15.79
N ARG A 149 -13.46 12.38 15.79
CA ARG A 149 -13.82 11.66 17.03
C ARG A 149 -12.62 10.92 17.63
N LEU A 150 -11.72 10.40 16.79
CA LEU A 150 -10.50 9.72 17.24
C LEU A 150 -9.47 10.70 17.79
N ARG A 151 -9.35 11.89 17.19
CA ARG A 151 -8.46 12.97 17.69
C ARG A 151 -8.87 13.47 19.08
N ALA A 152 -10.16 13.48 19.40
CA ALA A 152 -10.66 13.89 20.71
C ALA A 152 -10.39 12.86 21.83
N THR A 153 -10.12 11.60 21.48
CA THR A 153 -9.89 10.50 22.42
C THR A 153 -8.44 10.03 22.50
N ALA A 154 -7.56 10.54 21.64
CA ALA A 154 -6.14 10.22 21.68
C ALA A 154 -5.49 10.87 22.91
N PRO A 155 -4.72 10.12 23.73
CA PRO A 155 -4.01 10.72 24.85
C PRO A 155 -3.07 11.79 24.31
N THR A 156 -3.11 12.98 24.90
CA THR A 156 -2.15 14.04 24.63
C THR A 156 -0.81 13.57 25.19
N SER A 157 0.09 13.13 24.32
CA SER A 157 1.47 12.78 24.65
C SER A 157 2.28 14.03 24.97
#